data_AF-A0AAN0LYL1-F1
#
_entry.id   AF-A0AAN0LYL1-F1
#
_cell.length_a   1.000
_cell.length_b   1.000
_cell.length_c   1.000
_cell.angle_alpha   90.00
_cell.angle_beta   90.00
_cell.angle_gamma   90.00
#
_symmetry.space_group_name_H-M   'P 1'
#
loop_
_entity.id
_entity.type
_entity.pdbx_description
1 polymer ?
#
loop_
_entity_poly.entity_id
_entity_poly.type
_entity_poly.pdbx_seq_one_letter_code
_entity_poly.pdbx_strand_id
1 'polypeptide(L)'
;MKQKEYFIEHLNLEKHVEGGWFAETYTSDKAADGKPIASSIYFLLDETNFSAYHKLTSDEIWYYHYGSSLHVSMIDLEGNLHDIRIGPNLEDGEVLQYTVPKEWIFASYVEAGFSVVGCMVAPKIYVRRL
;
A
#
# COMPACT_ATOMS: atom_id res chain seq x y z
N MET A 1 -8.13 -22.31 0.90
CA MET A 1 -7.53 -20.97 1.02
C MET A 1 -8.63 -19.94 0.78
N LYS A 2 -8.63 -18.78 1.43
CA LYS A 2 -9.64 -17.73 1.17
C LYS A 2 -9.32 -17.05 -0.18
N GLN A 3 -10.36 -16.74 -0.96
CA GLN A 3 -10.25 -16.00 -2.23
C GLN A 3 -10.31 -14.49 -1.99
N LYS A 4 -9.94 -13.67 -2.98
CA LYS A 4 -9.95 -12.21 -2.85
C LYS A 4 -11.33 -11.64 -2.54
N GLU A 5 -12.40 -12.24 -3.08
CA GLU A 5 -13.78 -11.80 -2.87
C GLU A 5 -14.18 -11.84 -1.40
N TYR A 6 -13.65 -12.80 -0.63
CA TYR A 6 -13.85 -12.88 0.81
C TYR A 6 -13.38 -11.61 1.51
N PHE A 7 -12.18 -11.13 1.16
CA PHE A 7 -11.62 -9.91 1.75
C PHE A 7 -12.32 -8.66 1.26
N ILE A 8 -12.66 -8.58 -0.03
CA ILE A 8 -13.41 -7.45 -0.59
C ILE A 8 -14.74 -7.27 0.16
N GLU A 9 -15.49 -8.35 0.35
CA GLU A 9 -16.78 -8.31 1.04
C GLU A 9 -16.62 -8.02 2.55
N HIS A 10 -15.75 -8.76 3.24
CA HIS A 10 -15.68 -8.70 4.71
C HIS A 10 -14.91 -7.48 5.23
N LEU A 11 -14.07 -6.85 4.41
CA LEU A 11 -13.37 -5.60 4.74
C LEU A 11 -14.01 -4.37 4.11
N ASN A 12 -15.16 -4.53 3.43
CA ASN A 12 -15.87 -3.46 2.72
C ASN A 12 -14.98 -2.68 1.74
N LEU A 13 -14.19 -3.40 0.93
CA LEU A 13 -13.25 -2.75 0.00
C LEU A 13 -13.99 -2.23 -1.23
N GLU A 14 -13.67 -1.00 -1.62
CA GLU A 14 -14.13 -0.37 -2.85
C GLU A 14 -13.00 -0.31 -3.88
N LYS A 15 -13.33 -0.23 -5.18
CA LYS A 15 -12.29 -0.09 -6.21
C LYS A 15 -11.51 1.21 -6.01
N HIS A 16 -10.18 1.11 -5.97
CA HIS A 16 -9.31 2.27 -5.86
C HIS A 16 -8.99 2.86 -7.24
N VAL A 17 -8.84 4.18 -7.30
CA VAL A 17 -8.59 4.91 -8.57
C VAL A 17 -7.23 4.58 -9.17
N GLU A 18 -6.26 4.17 -8.35
CA GLU A 18 -4.90 3.81 -8.76
C GLU A 18 -4.77 2.32 -9.16
N GLY A 19 -5.87 1.55 -9.11
CA GLY A 19 -5.88 0.10 -9.24
C GLY A 19 -6.06 -0.60 -7.90
N GLY A 20 -6.62 -1.81 -7.93
CA GLY A 20 -6.93 -2.59 -6.73
C GLY A 20 -8.20 -2.16 -6.01
N TRP A 21 -8.27 -2.50 -4.73
CA TRP A 21 -9.37 -2.18 -3.82
C TRP A 21 -8.85 -1.62 -2.50
N PHE A 22 -9.61 -0.75 -1.85
CA PHE A 22 -9.22 -0.13 -0.59
C PHE A 22 -10.41 0.14 0.32
N ALA A 23 -10.15 0.32 1.61
CA ALA A 23 -11.10 0.87 2.57
C ALA A 23 -10.36 1.63 3.67
N GLU A 24 -10.77 2.86 3.97
CA GLU A 24 -10.20 3.61 5.10
C GLU A 24 -10.69 3.04 6.43
N THR A 25 -9.75 2.68 7.31
CA THR A 25 -10.03 2.07 8.62
C THR A 25 -9.80 3.05 9.77
N TYR A 26 -8.99 4.08 9.56
CA TYR A 26 -8.65 5.07 10.57
C TYR A 26 -8.31 6.42 9.93
N THR A 27 -8.81 7.48 10.54
CA THR A 27 -8.32 8.85 10.37
C THR A 27 -8.19 9.47 11.76
N SER A 28 -7.05 10.09 12.04
CA SER A 28 -6.82 10.74 13.32
C SER A 28 -7.71 11.97 13.52
N ASP A 29 -8.38 12.05 14.68
CA ASP A 29 -9.10 13.27 15.12
C ASP A 29 -8.14 14.42 15.45
N LYS A 30 -6.88 14.10 15.79
CA LYS A 30 -5.82 15.10 15.94
C LYS A 30 -5.36 15.56 14.56
N ALA A 31 -5.23 16.88 14.41
CA ALA A 31 -4.72 17.50 13.20
C ALA A 31 -3.52 18.40 13.50
N ALA A 32 -2.59 18.47 12.56
CA ALA A 32 -1.52 19.46 12.49
C ALA A 32 -1.67 20.21 11.16
N ASP A 33 -1.61 21.54 11.19
CA ASP A 33 -1.79 22.41 10.02
C ASP A 33 -3.05 22.10 9.19
N GLY A 34 -4.15 21.77 9.88
CA GLY A 34 -5.44 21.48 9.25
C GLY A 34 -5.53 20.11 8.57
N LYS A 35 -4.54 19.22 8.75
CA LYS A 35 -4.57 17.84 8.24
C LYS A 35 -4.52 16.83 9.38
N PRO A 36 -5.32 15.75 9.33
CA PRO A 36 -5.17 14.64 10.27
C PRO A 36 -3.73 14.15 10.34
N ILE A 37 -3.21 13.93 11.55
CA ILE A 37 -1.81 13.53 11.73
C ILE A 37 -1.51 12.11 11.24
N ALA A 38 -2.55 11.31 10.96
CA ALA A 38 -2.41 9.98 10.38
C ALA A 38 -3.73 9.50 9.75
N SER A 39 -3.61 8.57 8.81
CA SER A 39 -4.70 7.70 8.36
C SER A 39 -4.19 6.30 8.08
N SER A 40 -5.09 5.32 8.10
CA SER A 40 -4.80 3.95 7.70
C SER A 40 -5.92 3.37 6.84
N ILE A 41 -5.54 2.53 5.90
CA ILE A 41 -6.44 1.84 4.97
C ILE A 41 -6.10 0.34 4.94
N TYR A 42 -7.08 -0.47 4.59
CA TYR A 42 -6.81 -1.73 3.90
C TYR A 42 -6.60 -1.47 2.42
N PHE A 43 -5.70 -2.23 1.80
CA PHE A 43 -5.47 -2.23 0.37
C PHE A 43 -5.31 -3.66 -0.15
N LEU A 44 -5.87 -3.93 -1.33
CA LEU A 44 -5.82 -5.23 -1.98
C LEU A 44 -5.44 -5.06 -3.45
N LEU A 45 -4.42 -5.78 -3.88
CA LEU A 45 -4.04 -5.93 -5.29
C LEU A 45 -4.16 -7.40 -5.70
N ASP A 46 -4.48 -7.62 -6.97
CA ASP A 46 -4.39 -8.94 -7.59
C ASP A 46 -3.60 -8.90 -8.89
N GLU A 47 -3.32 -10.05 -9.46
CA GLU A 47 -2.57 -10.22 -10.72
C GLU A 47 -3.13 -9.47 -11.94
N THR A 48 -4.36 -8.95 -11.88
CA THR A 48 -5.02 -8.24 -12.98
C THR A 48 -4.92 -6.72 -12.87
N ASN A 49 -4.38 -6.21 -11.77
CA ASN A 49 -4.17 -4.78 -11.54
C ASN A 49 -2.82 -4.51 -10.86
N PHE A 50 -2.46 -3.24 -10.81
CA PHE A 50 -1.25 -2.75 -10.18
C PHE A 50 -1.53 -1.37 -9.61
N SER A 51 -0.74 -0.94 -8.63
CA SER A 51 -0.67 0.47 -8.24
C SER A 51 0.38 1.14 -9.13
N ALA A 52 -0.08 2.08 -9.96
CA ALA A 52 0.80 2.79 -10.90
C ALA A 52 1.84 3.64 -10.17
N TYR A 53 2.92 4.03 -10.86
CA TYR A 53 3.94 4.89 -10.28
C TYR A 53 3.35 6.21 -9.76
N HIS A 54 3.52 6.46 -8.48
CA HIS A 54 3.08 7.68 -7.81
C HIS A 54 4.07 8.08 -6.72
N LYS A 55 3.86 9.25 -6.12
CA LYS A 55 4.73 9.82 -5.10
C LYS A 55 3.90 10.50 -4.03
N LEU A 56 4.30 10.32 -2.78
CA LEU A 56 3.60 10.87 -1.63
C LEU A 56 4.44 11.92 -0.91
N THR A 57 3.78 12.89 -0.31
CA THR A 57 4.41 13.96 0.50
C THR A 57 4.62 13.52 1.96
N SER A 58 4.25 12.29 2.29
CA SER A 58 4.35 11.66 3.61
C SER A 58 4.88 10.26 3.43
N ASP A 59 5.58 9.74 4.44
CA ASP A 59 6.02 8.36 4.44
C ASP A 59 4.79 7.45 4.44
N GLU A 60 4.87 6.33 3.73
CA GLU A 60 3.82 5.32 3.70
C GLU A 60 4.34 4.00 4.23
N ILE A 61 3.69 3.50 5.26
CA ILE A 61 4.05 2.25 5.92
C ILE A 61 3.07 1.17 5.46
N TRP A 62 3.62 0.10 4.91
CA TRP A 62 2.89 -1.05 4.38
C TRP A 62 3.04 -2.23 5.35
N TYR A 63 1.94 -2.92 5.62
CA TYR A 63 1.86 -4.08 6.52
C TYR A 63 1.25 -5.27 5.79
N TYR A 64 1.96 -6.40 5.73
CA TYR A 64 1.38 -7.63 5.18
C TYR A 64 0.25 -8.16 6.09
N HIS A 65 -0.85 -8.59 5.49
CA HIS A 65 -1.93 -9.26 6.19
C HIS A 65 -2.19 -10.67 5.66
N TYR A 66 -2.28 -10.84 4.33
CA TYR A 66 -2.63 -12.14 3.75
C TYR A 66 -2.31 -12.24 2.26
N GLY A 67 -2.14 -13.47 1.77
CA GLY A 67 -2.05 -13.78 0.35
C GLY A 67 -0.61 -13.83 -0.17
N SER A 68 -0.44 -13.55 -1.45
CA SER A 68 0.84 -13.53 -2.12
C SER A 68 1.69 -12.34 -1.70
N SER A 69 3.00 -12.43 -1.93
CA SER A 69 3.95 -11.35 -1.71
C SER A 69 3.64 -10.18 -2.62
N LEU A 70 3.62 -8.99 -2.05
CA LEU A 70 3.50 -7.74 -2.80
C LEU A 70 4.90 -7.27 -3.21
N HIS A 71 5.08 -7.01 -4.50
CA HIS A 71 6.29 -6.38 -5.02
C HIS A 71 6.12 -4.87 -4.97
N VAL A 72 7.13 -4.15 -4.47
CA VAL A 72 7.17 -2.69 -4.47
C VAL A 72 8.48 -2.24 -5.10
N SER A 73 8.35 -1.58 -6.26
CA SER A 73 9.44 -0.96 -7.00
C SER A 73 9.47 0.52 -6.67
N MET A 74 10.64 1.07 -6.34
CA MET A 74 10.81 2.43 -5.86
C MET A 74 12.02 3.10 -6.53
N ILE A 75 11.89 4.38 -6.84
CA ILE A 75 12.96 5.23 -7.37
C ILE A 75 13.23 6.31 -6.33
N ASP A 76 14.47 6.34 -5.85
CA ASP A 76 14.91 7.33 -4.86
C ASP A 76 15.16 8.72 -5.46
N LEU A 77 15.53 9.68 -4.62
CA LEU A 77 15.79 11.07 -5.03
C LEU A 77 17.02 11.25 -5.92
N GLU A 78 17.91 10.26 -5.97
CA GLU A 78 19.10 10.23 -6.82
C GLU A 78 18.82 9.50 -8.15
N GLY A 79 17.65 8.87 -8.28
CA GLY A 79 17.23 8.11 -9.45
C GLY A 79 17.63 6.64 -9.41
N ASN A 80 18.09 6.11 -8.27
CA ASN A 80 18.40 4.70 -8.14
C ASN A 80 17.11 3.89 -7.95
N LEU A 81 17.04 2.73 -8.60
CA LEU A 81 15.94 1.78 -8.48
C LEU A 81 16.17 0.83 -7.30
N HIS A 82 15.12 0.61 -6.52
CA HIS A 82 15.07 -0.28 -5.37
C HIS A 82 13.81 -1.16 -5.45
N ASP A 83 13.96 -2.45 -5.16
CA ASP A 83 12.85 -3.40 -5.13
C ASP A 83 12.80 -4.10 -3.79
N ILE A 84 11.59 -4.22 -3.23
CA ILE A 84 11.34 -4.99 -2.01
C ILE A 84 10.13 -5.90 -2.21
N ARG A 85 10.06 -6.95 -1.39
CA ARG A 85 8.90 -7.86 -1.33
C ARG A 85 8.29 -7.84 0.07
N ILE A 86 7.02 -7.47 0.14
CA ILE A 86 6.24 -7.47 1.39
C ILE A 86 5.42 -8.76 1.44
N GLY A 87 5.77 -9.67 2.33
CA GLY A 87 5.18 -11.01 2.37
C GLY A 87 5.71 -11.86 3.52
N PRO A 88 5.19 -13.09 3.68
CA PRO A 88 5.46 -13.93 4.84
C PRO A 88 6.74 -14.75 4.73
N ASN A 89 7.38 -14.85 3.56
CA ASN A 89 8.52 -15.75 3.32
C ASN A 89 9.84 -15.09 3.74
N LEU A 90 10.06 -14.99 5.06
CA LEU A 90 11.24 -14.32 5.64
C LEU A 90 12.57 -14.95 5.21
N GLU A 91 12.58 -16.27 4.99
CA GLU A 91 13.76 -17.02 4.53
C GLU A 91 14.22 -16.60 3.13
N ASP A 92 13.28 -16.09 2.31
CA ASP A 92 13.55 -15.57 0.98
C ASP A 92 13.85 -14.05 0.98
N GLY A 93 13.95 -13.43 2.16
CA GLY A 93 14.24 -12.01 2.31
C GLY A 93 13.01 -11.10 2.15
N GLU A 94 11.80 -11.65 2.22
CA GLU A 94 10.58 -10.83 2.32
C GLU A 94 10.49 -10.17 3.70
N VAL A 95 9.74 -9.07 3.78
CA VAL A 95 9.47 -8.36 5.03
C VAL A 95 7.97 -8.30 5.29
N LEU A 96 7.56 -8.40 6.56
CA LEU A 96 6.14 -8.24 6.92
C LEU A 96 5.69 -6.78 6.93
N GLN A 97 6.65 -5.86 6.97
CA GLN A 97 6.39 -4.42 7.02
C GLN A 97 7.51 -3.67 6.31
N TYR A 98 7.16 -2.64 5.56
CA TYR A 98 8.12 -1.75 4.90
C TYR A 98 7.62 -0.31 4.91
N THR A 99 8.55 0.65 4.97
CA THR A 99 8.22 2.08 4.87
C THR A 99 8.77 2.63 3.57
N VAL A 100 7.89 3.05 2.67
CA VAL A 100 8.27 3.82 1.48
C VAL A 100 8.51 5.27 1.93
N PRO A 101 9.74 5.81 1.77
CA PRO A 101 10.02 7.18 2.16
C PRO A 101 9.23 8.18 1.32
N LYS A 102 8.82 9.29 1.94
CA LYS A 102 8.23 10.41 1.22
C LYS A 102 9.13 10.89 0.08
N GLU A 103 8.50 11.47 -0.93
CA GLU A 103 9.14 11.98 -2.14
C GLU A 103 9.80 10.92 -3.05
N TRP A 104 9.78 9.64 -2.69
CA TRP A 104 10.18 8.55 -3.60
C TRP A 104 9.02 8.25 -4.55
N ILE A 105 9.34 7.87 -5.79
CA ILE A 105 8.36 7.41 -6.78
C ILE A 105 8.25 5.90 -6.66
N PHE A 106 7.05 5.34 -6.51
CA PHE A 106 6.90 3.90 -6.33
C PHE A 106 5.63 3.34 -6.98
N ALA A 107 5.68 2.06 -7.31
CA ALA A 107 4.60 1.27 -7.86
C ALA A 107 4.59 -0.10 -7.18
N SER A 108 3.43 -0.77 -7.19
CA SER A 108 3.31 -2.10 -6.59
C SER A 108 2.46 -3.05 -7.41
N TYR A 109 2.81 -4.33 -7.40
CA TYR A 109 2.09 -5.37 -8.14
C TYR A 109 2.19 -6.73 -7.44
N VAL A 110 1.35 -7.67 -7.87
CA VAL A 110 1.36 -9.06 -7.42
C VAL A 110 1.58 -9.95 -8.64
N GLU A 111 2.54 -10.88 -8.59
CA GLU A 111 2.84 -11.77 -9.72
C GLU A 111 1.72 -12.78 -10.00
N ALA A 112 1.14 -13.34 -8.94
CA ALA A 112 0.04 -14.29 -9.01
C ALA A 112 -0.79 -14.27 -7.71
N GLY A 113 -2.09 -14.55 -7.82
CA GLY A 113 -3.06 -14.47 -6.74
C GLY A 113 -3.41 -13.03 -6.38
N PHE A 114 -3.45 -12.76 -5.07
CA PHE A 114 -3.76 -11.46 -4.52
C PHE A 114 -2.98 -11.22 -3.23
N SER A 115 -2.77 -9.96 -2.88
CA SER A 115 -2.15 -9.55 -1.62
C SER A 115 -3.09 -8.60 -0.88
N VAL A 116 -3.27 -8.84 0.41
CA VAL A 116 -3.98 -7.95 1.34
C VAL A 116 -2.93 -7.33 2.24
N VAL A 117 -2.91 -6.00 2.26
CA VAL A 117 -2.00 -5.20 3.06
C VAL A 117 -2.76 -4.10 3.78
N GLY A 118 -2.16 -3.60 4.85
CA GLY A 118 -2.54 -2.32 5.45
C GLY A 118 -1.57 -1.25 5.00
N CYS A 119 -2.07 -0.04 4.73
CA CYS A 119 -1.22 1.12 4.49
C CYS A 119 -1.52 2.18 5.56
N MET A 120 -0.49 2.84 6.07
CA MET A 120 -0.61 3.96 6.99
C MET A 120 0.27 5.10 6.52
N VAL A 121 -0.28 6.32 6.54
CA VAL A 121 0.45 7.55 6.24
C VAL A 121 0.41 8.48 7.45
N ALA A 122 1.49 9.23 7.66
CA ALA A 122 1.54 10.30 8.65
C ALA A 122 2.41 11.47 8.13
N PRO A 123 1.86 12.68 7.95
CA PRO A 123 0.43 13.06 8.08
C PRO A 123 -0.47 12.43 7.00
N LYS A 124 -1.80 12.53 7.18
CA LYS A 124 -2.77 12.08 6.17
C LYS A 124 -2.52 12.80 4.84
N ILE A 125 -2.46 12.02 3.77
CA ILE A 125 -2.45 12.52 2.40
C ILE A 125 -3.88 12.54 1.84
N TYR A 126 -4.10 13.41 0.87
CA TYR A 126 -5.26 13.35 0.01
C TYR A 126 -4.75 13.02 -1.38
N VAL A 127 -5.16 11.88 -1.91
CA VAL A 127 -4.85 11.49 -3.29
C VAL A 127 -5.41 12.58 -4.21
N ARG A 128 -4.55 13.37 -4.84
CA ARG A 128 -4.95 14.39 -5.82
C ARG A 128 -4.77 13.78 -7.20
N ARG A 129 -5.84 13.72 -7.99
CA ARG A 129 -5.76 13.44 -9.42
C ARG A 129 -4.79 14.45 -10.06
N LEU A 130 -3.78 13.96 -10.76
CA LEU A 130 -3.11 14.74 -11.81
C LEU A 130 -4.06 14.88 -13.00
#